data_AF-A0A8J4GLN6-F1
#
_entry.id   AF-A0A8J4GLN6-F1
#
_cell.length_a   1.000
_cell.length_b   1.000
_cell.length_c   1.000
_cell.angle_alpha   90.00
_cell.angle_beta   90.00
_cell.angle_gamma   90.00
#
_symmetry.space_group_name_H-M   'P 1'
#
loop_
_entity.id
_entity.type
_entity.pdbx_description
1 polymer ?
#
loop_
_entity_poly.entity_id
_entity_poly.type
_entity_poly.pdbx_seq_one_letter_code
_entity_poly.pdbx_strand_id
1 'polypeptide(L)'
;MDIKQLAHSLGVTQQHTISKAVELFRLLKLKIPGSLGQGEICRPAVCLELACQIVPGSKVPARTEFIRYSCSGPKVYNETFTRIQRMLDVSPVLDLRELVTLFGCSQLHDNTRQLLDTYWSRLLESLTYSERARVNLSRPPVLAAAFLLTAKKHRVAVDRAALMGKMGITRAELLTALDDFCVRCEDQLAPAATRRQGRNKGKMVSGDADGQSTPRHNIEEPGENDVPRSSSKRRRRTMADDYDDDEAMQRYSDHSCG
;
A
#
# COMPACT_ATOMS: atom_id res chain seq x y z
N MET A 1 -14.15 -22.49 -18.73
CA MET A 1 -13.21 -23.10 -17.77
C MET A 1 -13.96 -23.42 -16.49
N ASP A 2 -13.92 -24.66 -16.02
CA ASP A 2 -14.53 -25.07 -14.75
C ASP A 2 -13.56 -24.81 -13.58
N ILE A 3 -14.06 -24.18 -12.51
CA ILE A 3 -13.29 -23.85 -11.31
C ILE A 3 -12.81 -25.11 -10.60
N LYS A 4 -13.59 -26.21 -10.61
CA LYS A 4 -13.22 -27.46 -9.95
C LYS A 4 -12.01 -28.12 -10.63
N GLN A 5 -12.02 -28.14 -11.96
CA GLN A 5 -10.92 -28.68 -12.75
C GLN A 5 -9.66 -27.82 -12.56
N LEU A 6 -9.81 -26.49 -12.58
CA LEU A 6 -8.70 -25.57 -12.33
C LEU A 6 -8.11 -25.74 -10.93
N ALA A 7 -8.94 -25.89 -9.89
CA ALA A 7 -8.51 -26.13 -8.53
C ALA A 7 -7.67 -27.41 -8.42
N HIS A 8 -8.10 -28.49 -9.08
CA HIS A 8 -7.34 -29.74 -9.12
C HIS A 8 -5.98 -29.56 -9.82
N SER A 9 -5.93 -28.85 -10.95
CA SER A 9 -4.68 -28.56 -11.68
C SER A 9 -3.68 -27.69 -10.89
N LEU A 10 -4.18 -26.86 -9.97
CA LEU A 10 -3.40 -26.01 -9.07
C LEU A 10 -3.09 -26.67 -7.71
N GLY A 11 -3.54 -27.91 -7.49
CA GLY A 11 -3.35 -28.62 -6.23
C GLY A 11 -4.17 -28.06 -5.06
N VAL A 12 -5.23 -27.30 -5.33
CA VAL A 12 -6.19 -26.82 -4.33
C VAL A 12 -7.22 -27.92 -4.10
N THR A 13 -7.03 -28.71 -3.04
CA THR A 13 -7.90 -29.85 -2.69
C THR A 13 -8.98 -29.49 -1.66
N GLN A 14 -8.92 -28.28 -1.11
CA GLN A 14 -9.82 -27.85 -0.05
C GLN A 14 -11.21 -27.53 -0.57
N GLN A 15 -12.19 -28.36 -0.20
CA GLN A 15 -13.56 -28.23 -0.68
C GLN A 15 -14.21 -26.90 -0.32
N HIS A 16 -13.90 -26.35 0.85
CA HIS A 16 -14.44 -25.07 1.30
C HIS A 16 -13.88 -23.89 0.49
N THR A 17 -12.59 -23.93 0.09
CA THR A 17 -12.01 -22.97 -0.87
C THR A 17 -12.66 -23.06 -2.25
N ILE A 18 -12.86 -24.28 -2.76
CA ILE A 18 -13.49 -24.50 -4.07
C ILE A 18 -14.93 -23.99 -4.07
N SER A 19 -15.71 -24.32 -3.03
CA SER A 19 -17.08 -23.81 -2.87
C SER A 19 -17.10 -22.28 -2.81
N LYS A 20 -16.15 -21.67 -2.09
CA LYS A 20 -16.04 -20.20 -2.02
C LYS A 20 -15.70 -19.58 -3.37
N ALA A 21 -14.80 -20.19 -4.15
CA ALA A 21 -14.46 -19.73 -5.49
C ALA A 21 -15.67 -19.76 -6.43
N VAL A 22 -16.49 -20.83 -6.37
CA VAL A 22 -17.72 -20.95 -7.16
C VAL A 22 -18.75 -19.88 -6.75
N GLU A 23 -18.88 -19.59 -5.46
CA GLU A 23 -19.74 -18.52 -4.95
C GLU A 23 -19.29 -17.15 -5.46
N LEU A 24 -18.00 -16.82 -5.34
CA LEU A 24 -17.42 -15.57 -5.83
C LEU A 24 -17.61 -15.41 -7.34
N PHE A 25 -17.44 -16.49 -8.10
CA PHE A 25 -17.66 -16.48 -9.54
C PHE A 25 -19.13 -16.27 -9.91
N ARG A 26 -20.06 -16.86 -9.17
CA ARG A 26 -21.50 -16.61 -9.35
C ARG A 26 -21.84 -15.16 -9.02
N LEU A 27 -21.32 -14.63 -7.91
CA LEU A 27 -21.51 -13.24 -7.51
C LEU A 27 -20.92 -12.27 -8.55
N LEU A 28 -19.75 -12.59 -9.10
CA LEU A 28 -19.11 -11.82 -10.16
C LEU A 28 -19.98 -11.73 -11.42
N LYS A 29 -20.58 -12.85 -11.85
CA LYS A 29 -21.51 -12.88 -12.98
C LYS A 29 -22.76 -12.01 -12.75
N LEU A 30 -23.24 -11.94 -11.50
CA LEU A 30 -24.40 -11.11 -11.15
C LEU A 30 -24.05 -9.62 -11.10
N LYS A 31 -22.91 -9.26 -10.49
CA LYS A 31 -22.45 -7.87 -10.42
C LYS A 31 -21.96 -7.34 -11.78
N ILE A 32 -21.52 -8.22 -12.67
CA ILE A 32 -20.97 -7.86 -13.98
C ILE A 32 -21.64 -8.70 -15.06
N PRO A 33 -22.86 -8.30 -15.50
CA PRO A 33 -23.47 -8.91 -16.67
C PRO A 33 -22.70 -8.58 -17.97
N GLY A 34 -21.86 -7.53 -17.96
CA GLY A 34 -21.05 -7.11 -19.10
C GLY A 34 -19.71 -7.84 -19.26
N SER A 35 -19.02 -7.56 -20.37
CA SER A 35 -17.71 -8.13 -20.67
C SER A 35 -16.57 -7.41 -19.94
N LEU A 36 -15.62 -8.17 -19.40
CA LEU A 36 -14.35 -7.66 -18.86
C LEU A 36 -13.28 -7.52 -19.95
N GLY A 37 -13.67 -7.59 -21.24
CA GLY A 37 -12.76 -7.54 -22.38
C GLY A 37 -11.79 -8.72 -22.38
N GLN A 38 -10.50 -8.45 -22.48
CA GLN A 38 -9.46 -9.50 -22.49
C GLN A 38 -9.37 -10.28 -21.17
N GLY A 39 -9.92 -9.74 -20.07
CA GLY A 39 -9.95 -10.38 -18.75
C GLY A 39 -11.00 -11.47 -18.59
N GLU A 40 -11.87 -11.71 -19.57
CA GLU A 40 -12.97 -12.68 -19.43
C GLU A 40 -12.52 -14.12 -19.22
N ILE A 41 -11.46 -14.51 -19.92
CA ILE A 41 -10.90 -15.87 -19.86
C ILE A 41 -10.33 -16.19 -18.48
N CYS A 42 -9.83 -15.19 -17.75
CA CYS A 42 -9.17 -15.37 -16.46
C CYS A 42 -10.10 -15.22 -15.24
N ARG A 43 -11.39 -14.87 -15.43
CA ARG A 43 -12.36 -14.72 -14.34
C ARG A 43 -12.38 -15.93 -13.37
N PRO A 44 -12.43 -17.20 -13.85
CA PRO A 44 -12.47 -18.36 -12.95
C PRO A 44 -11.19 -18.52 -12.14
N ALA A 45 -10.04 -18.21 -12.74
CA ALA A 45 -8.73 -18.27 -12.08
C ALA A 45 -8.58 -17.20 -11.00
N VAL A 46 -9.00 -15.97 -11.30
CA VAL A 46 -9.01 -14.87 -10.34
C VAL A 46 -9.94 -15.17 -9.15
N CYS A 47 -11.15 -15.68 -9.40
CA CYS A 47 -12.07 -16.03 -8.32
C CYS A 47 -11.52 -17.15 -7.41
N LEU A 48 -10.79 -18.11 -7.99
CA LEU A 48 -10.12 -19.15 -7.23
C LEU A 48 -8.96 -18.59 -6.39
N GLU A 49 -8.13 -17.71 -6.97
CA GLU A 49 -7.03 -17.06 -6.24
C GLU A 49 -7.57 -16.23 -5.07
N LEU A 50 -8.64 -15.45 -5.28
CA LEU A 50 -9.29 -14.69 -4.21
C LEU A 50 -9.86 -15.61 -3.13
N ALA A 51 -10.49 -16.73 -3.51
CA ALA A 51 -10.99 -17.69 -2.54
C ALA A 51 -9.87 -18.29 -1.67
N CYS A 52 -8.70 -18.57 -2.24
CA CYS A 52 -7.53 -19.01 -1.49
C CYS A 52 -7.03 -17.95 -0.51
N GLN A 53 -7.16 -16.66 -0.82
CA GLN A 53 -6.77 -15.57 0.08
C GLN A 53 -7.78 -15.31 1.20
N ILE A 54 -9.08 -15.47 0.93
CA ILE A 54 -10.14 -15.26 1.93
C ILE A 54 -10.17 -16.41 2.95
N VAL A 55 -9.92 -17.63 2.50
CA VAL A 55 -10.06 -18.83 3.32
C VAL A 55 -8.77 -19.07 4.12
N PRO A 56 -8.78 -18.91 5.45
CA PRO A 56 -7.60 -19.17 6.27
C PRO A 56 -7.23 -20.66 6.23
N GLY A 57 -5.92 -20.94 6.10
CA GLY A 57 -5.40 -22.31 6.00
C GLY A 57 -5.40 -22.90 4.59
N SER A 58 -5.81 -22.13 3.57
CA SER A 58 -5.68 -22.55 2.18
C SER A 58 -4.25 -22.43 1.68
N LYS A 59 -3.77 -23.48 0.99
CA LYS A 59 -2.52 -23.40 0.25
C LYS A 59 -2.77 -22.46 -0.93
N VAL A 60 -2.20 -21.26 -0.88
CA VAL A 60 -2.24 -20.30 -1.99
C VAL A 60 -1.10 -20.66 -2.96
N PRO A 61 -1.40 -21.15 -4.19
CA PRO A 61 -0.38 -21.34 -5.22
C PRO A 61 0.27 -20.01 -5.61
N ALA A 62 1.46 -20.07 -6.21
CA ALA A 62 2.10 -18.87 -6.72
C ALA A 62 1.22 -18.21 -7.81
N ARG A 63 1.12 -16.88 -7.80
CA ARG A 63 0.34 -16.13 -8.80
C ARG A 63 0.71 -16.47 -10.25
N THR A 64 1.97 -16.84 -10.50
CA THR A 64 2.48 -17.27 -11.81
C THR A 64 1.76 -18.53 -12.32
N GLU A 65 1.37 -19.45 -11.44
CA GLU A 65 0.60 -20.64 -11.81
C GLU A 65 -0.81 -20.27 -12.25
N PHE A 66 -1.49 -19.39 -11.51
CA PHE A 66 -2.80 -18.88 -11.92
C PHE A 66 -2.75 -18.17 -13.27
N ILE A 67 -1.73 -17.33 -13.50
CA ILE A 67 -1.51 -16.66 -14.80
C ILE A 67 -1.35 -17.71 -15.90
N ARG A 68 -0.52 -18.74 -15.67
CA ARG A 68 -0.28 -19.83 -16.64
C ARG A 68 -1.57 -20.57 -17.00
N TYR A 69 -2.37 -20.99 -16.02
CA TYR A 69 -3.61 -21.72 -16.27
C TYR A 69 -4.74 -20.85 -16.81
N SER A 70 -4.74 -19.55 -16.51
CA SER A 70 -5.73 -18.60 -17.02
C SER A 70 -5.56 -18.27 -18.51
N CYS A 71 -4.46 -18.70 -19.13
CA CYS A 71 -4.08 -18.38 -20.51
C CYS A 71 -4.06 -16.88 -20.81
N SER A 72 -3.83 -16.05 -19.80
CA SER A 72 -3.80 -14.59 -19.93
C SER A 72 -2.40 -14.03 -19.70
N GLY A 73 -2.10 -12.88 -20.31
CA GLY A 73 -0.85 -12.19 -20.05
C GLY A 73 -0.80 -11.67 -18.62
N PRO A 74 0.38 -11.59 -17.97
CA PRO A 74 0.52 -11.20 -16.57
C PRO A 74 -0.07 -9.80 -16.28
N LYS A 75 0.03 -8.87 -17.25
CA LYS A 75 -0.58 -7.53 -17.14
C LYS A 75 -2.11 -7.60 -17.09
N VAL A 76 -2.71 -8.27 -18.07
CA VAL A 76 -4.18 -8.46 -18.16
C VAL A 76 -4.70 -9.18 -16.94
N TYR A 77 -3.97 -10.20 -16.46
CA TYR A 77 -4.33 -10.94 -15.26
C TYR A 77 -4.35 -10.04 -14.03
N ASN A 78 -3.26 -9.29 -13.77
CA ASN A 78 -3.17 -8.42 -12.59
C ASN A 78 -4.23 -7.30 -12.62
N GLU A 79 -4.45 -6.68 -13.77
CA GLU A 79 -5.51 -5.67 -13.94
C GLU A 79 -6.89 -6.27 -13.67
N THR A 80 -7.16 -7.46 -14.20
CA THR A 80 -8.44 -8.16 -13.99
C THR A 80 -8.59 -8.62 -12.54
N PHE A 81 -7.52 -9.07 -11.92
CA PHE A 81 -7.47 -9.46 -10.52
C PHE A 81 -7.86 -8.27 -9.62
N THR A 82 -7.19 -7.13 -9.77
CA THR A 82 -7.50 -5.92 -9.02
C THR A 82 -8.93 -5.43 -9.28
N ARG A 83 -9.40 -5.50 -10.54
CA ARG A 83 -10.76 -5.10 -10.89
C ARG A 83 -11.81 -5.99 -10.23
N ILE A 84 -11.69 -7.32 -10.34
CA ILE A 84 -12.62 -8.28 -9.73
C ILE A 84 -12.58 -8.15 -8.20
N GLN A 85 -11.39 -8.04 -7.63
CA GLN A 85 -11.19 -7.85 -6.19
C GLN A 85 -11.99 -6.65 -5.67
N ARG A 86 -11.88 -5.49 -6.34
CA ARG A 86 -12.65 -4.28 -5.99
C ARG A 86 -14.15 -4.46 -6.18
N MET A 87 -14.57 -5.05 -7.30
CA MET A 87 -16.00 -5.21 -7.59
C MET A 87 -16.70 -6.17 -6.63
N LEU A 88 -15.99 -7.18 -6.16
CA LEU A 88 -16.47 -8.10 -5.14
C LEU A 88 -16.31 -7.54 -3.71
N ASP A 89 -15.68 -6.38 -3.54
CA ASP A 89 -15.32 -5.76 -2.26
C ASP A 89 -14.50 -6.70 -1.36
N VAL A 90 -13.64 -7.50 -2.00
CA VAL A 90 -12.71 -8.41 -1.33
C VAL A 90 -11.38 -7.68 -1.20
N SER A 91 -11.27 -6.71 -0.29
CA SER A 91 -9.96 -6.10 -0.03
C SER A 91 -9.04 -7.12 0.65
N PRO A 92 -7.71 -7.10 0.38
CA PRO A 92 -6.79 -7.83 1.23
C PRO A 92 -6.93 -7.19 2.60
N VAL A 93 -7.31 -7.98 3.60
CA VAL A 93 -7.40 -7.49 4.98
C VAL A 93 -5.96 -7.34 5.45
N LEU A 94 -5.34 -6.22 5.07
CA LEU A 94 -4.04 -5.82 5.57
C LEU A 94 -4.29 -5.03 6.85
N ASP A 95 -4.02 -5.66 7.97
CA ASP A 95 -4.09 -5.00 9.26
C ASP A 95 -2.95 -4.00 9.42
N LEU A 96 -3.13 -2.99 10.27
CA LEU A 96 -2.10 -1.99 10.58
C LEU A 96 -0.75 -2.64 10.95
N ARG A 97 -0.80 -3.76 11.68
CA ARG A 97 0.39 -4.53 12.08
C ARG A 97 1.14 -5.11 10.88
N GLU A 98 0.40 -5.67 9.93
CA GLU A 98 0.99 -6.25 8.71
C GLU A 98 1.58 -5.15 7.84
N LEU A 99 0.86 -4.03 7.71
CA LEU A 99 1.31 -2.88 6.95
C LEU A 99 2.64 -2.33 7.46
N VAL A 100 2.70 -2.10 8.77
CA VAL A 100 3.89 -1.63 9.47
C VAL A 100 5.06 -2.61 9.31
N THR A 101 4.79 -3.92 9.29
CA THR A 101 5.82 -4.95 9.06
C THR A 101 6.33 -4.94 7.62
N LEU A 102 5.42 -4.82 6.64
CA LEU A 102 5.75 -4.78 5.21
C LEU A 102 6.63 -3.58 4.83
N PHE A 103 6.40 -2.43 5.45
CA PHE A 103 7.18 -1.20 5.22
C PHE A 103 8.36 -1.04 6.20
N GLY A 104 8.55 -1.96 7.15
CA GLY A 104 9.62 -1.88 8.14
C GLY A 104 9.50 -0.71 9.12
N CYS A 105 8.27 -0.20 9.33
CA CYS A 105 8.00 1.04 10.04
C CYS A 105 7.32 0.82 11.41
N SER A 106 7.87 -0.07 12.25
CA SER A 106 7.28 -0.47 13.56
C SER A 106 6.92 0.70 14.47
N GLN A 107 7.69 1.77 14.39
CA GLN A 107 7.54 2.99 15.19
C GLN A 107 6.28 3.81 14.84
N LEU A 108 5.68 3.57 13.66
CA LEU A 108 4.47 4.27 13.22
C LEU A 108 3.19 3.58 13.72
N HIS A 109 3.26 2.37 14.25
CA HIS A 109 2.08 1.60 14.64
C HIS A 109 1.19 2.37 15.62
N ASP A 110 1.74 2.79 16.76
CA ASP A 110 0.95 3.42 17.82
C ASP A 110 0.47 4.81 17.42
N ASN A 111 1.29 5.56 16.69
CA ASN A 111 0.93 6.88 16.16
C ASN A 111 -0.20 6.78 15.12
N THR A 112 -0.14 5.79 14.23
CA THR A 112 -1.17 5.56 13.20
C THR A 112 -2.48 5.11 13.85
N ARG A 113 -2.40 4.26 14.88
CA ARG A 113 -3.55 3.83 15.66
C ARG A 113 -4.22 5.01 16.37
N GLN A 114 -3.44 5.86 17.03
CA GLN A 114 -3.95 7.05 17.71
C GLN A 114 -4.64 8.02 16.73
N LEU A 115 -4.07 8.21 15.54
CA LEU A 115 -4.67 9.03 14.49
C LEU A 115 -5.99 8.44 14.00
N LEU A 116 -6.04 7.13 13.78
CA LEU A 116 -7.25 6.41 13.41
C LEU A 116 -8.33 6.57 14.49
N ASP A 117 -8.01 6.30 15.76
CA ASP A 117 -8.96 6.40 16.86
C ASP A 117 -9.56 7.81 16.95
N THR A 118 -8.72 8.85 16.80
CA THR A 118 -9.17 10.25 16.78
C THR A 118 -10.09 10.54 15.60
N TYR A 119 -9.72 10.06 14.41
CA TYR A 119 -10.54 10.19 13.21
C TYR A 119 -11.89 9.53 13.38
N TRP A 120 -11.93 8.30 13.91
CA TRP A 120 -13.17 7.56 14.15
C TRP A 120 -14.07 8.27 15.16
N SER A 121 -13.52 8.76 16.27
CA SER A 121 -14.29 9.53 17.26
C SER A 121 -14.95 10.75 16.62
N ARG A 122 -14.19 11.56 15.87
CA ARG A 122 -14.71 12.77 15.22
C ARG A 122 -15.67 12.47 14.08
N LEU A 123 -15.42 11.40 13.34
CA LEU A 123 -16.32 10.92 12.30
C LEU A 123 -17.67 10.56 12.91
N LEU A 124 -17.67 9.75 13.97
CA LEU A 124 -18.88 9.33 14.69
C LEU A 124 -19.62 10.51 15.33
N GLU A 125 -18.91 11.50 15.88
CA GLU A 125 -19.49 12.74 16.40
C GLU A 125 -20.21 13.54 15.31
N SER A 126 -19.64 13.61 14.11
CA SER A 126 -20.24 14.34 12.98
C SER A 126 -21.43 13.63 12.32
N LEU A 127 -21.63 12.34 12.58
CA LEU A 127 -22.65 11.51 11.94
C LEU A 127 -23.90 11.37 12.81
N THR A 128 -25.06 11.44 12.17
CA THR A 128 -26.34 11.13 12.80
C THR A 128 -26.48 9.63 13.10
N TYR A 129 -27.39 9.25 14.01
CA TYR A 129 -27.55 7.87 14.47
C TYR A 129 -27.79 6.86 13.33
N SER A 130 -28.53 7.25 12.28
CA SER A 130 -28.79 6.43 11.10
C SER A 130 -27.57 6.26 10.19
N GLU A 131 -26.68 7.26 10.14
CA GLU A 131 -25.48 7.22 9.31
C GLU A 131 -24.35 6.43 9.97
N ARG A 132 -24.26 6.43 11.31
CA ARG A 132 -23.29 5.63 12.07
C ARG A 132 -23.38 4.14 11.74
N ALA A 133 -24.59 3.62 11.54
CA ALA A 133 -24.81 2.22 11.16
C ALA A 133 -24.34 1.88 9.74
N ARG A 134 -24.14 2.89 8.88
CA ARG A 134 -23.74 2.74 7.48
C ARG A 134 -22.26 3.02 7.25
N VAL A 135 -21.56 3.58 8.22
CA VAL A 135 -20.13 3.85 8.09
C VAL A 135 -19.34 2.57 8.25
N ASN A 136 -18.66 2.19 7.17
CA ASN A 136 -17.72 1.08 7.20
C ASN A 136 -16.39 1.55 7.79
N LEU A 137 -16.09 1.09 9.01
CA LEU A 137 -14.86 1.43 9.73
C LEU A 137 -13.63 0.65 9.23
N SER A 138 -13.83 -0.33 8.35
CA SER A 138 -12.77 -1.22 7.85
C SER A 138 -12.32 -0.84 6.43
N ARG A 139 -12.48 0.42 6.01
CA ARG A 139 -12.15 0.84 4.65
C ARG A 139 -10.62 0.92 4.46
N PRO A 140 -10.03 0.16 3.52
CA PRO A 140 -8.59 0.21 3.24
C PRO A 140 -8.03 1.61 2.93
N PRO A 141 -8.75 2.51 2.22
CA PRO A 141 -8.28 3.88 1.99
C PRO A 141 -8.06 4.68 3.28
N VAL A 142 -8.89 4.47 4.31
CA VAL A 142 -8.79 5.20 5.59
C VAL A 142 -7.51 4.79 6.33
N LEU A 143 -7.22 3.49 6.38
CA LEU A 143 -5.99 2.96 6.96
C LEU A 143 -4.75 3.45 6.20
N ALA A 144 -4.79 3.44 4.86
CA ALA A 144 -3.68 3.89 4.03
C ALA A 144 -3.40 5.40 4.20
N ALA A 145 -4.45 6.24 4.25
CA ALA A 145 -4.32 7.67 4.49
C ALA A 145 -3.72 7.96 5.86
N ALA A 146 -4.24 7.34 6.93
CA ALA A 146 -3.69 7.49 8.27
C ALA A 146 -2.21 7.08 8.34
N PHE A 147 -1.82 5.99 7.68
CA PHE A 147 -0.44 5.53 7.66
C PHE A 147 0.49 6.51 6.94
N LEU A 148 0.08 7.06 5.78
CA LEU A 148 0.86 8.05 5.03
C LEU A 148 1.02 9.37 5.79
N LEU A 149 -0.04 9.87 6.41
CA LEU A 149 -0.01 11.10 7.20
C LEU A 149 0.90 10.95 8.42
N THR A 150 0.83 9.79 9.09
CA THR A 150 1.73 9.46 10.20
C THR A 150 3.18 9.36 9.73
N ALA A 151 3.43 8.70 8.60
CA ALA A 151 4.76 8.64 8.00
C ALA A 151 5.32 10.03 7.67
N LYS A 152 4.49 10.93 7.11
CA LYS A 152 4.85 12.33 6.82
C LYS A 152 5.21 13.08 8.11
N LYS A 153 4.40 12.96 9.17
CA LYS A 153 4.65 13.58 10.48
C LYS A 153 5.98 13.13 11.10
N HIS A 154 6.32 11.85 10.97
CA HIS A 154 7.55 11.26 11.52
C HIS A 154 8.73 11.25 10.54
N ARG A 155 8.61 11.89 9.37
CA ARG A 155 9.64 11.97 8.31
C ARG A 155 10.13 10.60 7.83
N VAL A 156 9.24 9.61 7.80
CA VAL A 156 9.53 8.28 7.28
C VAL A 156 9.13 8.22 5.81
N ALA A 157 10.06 7.80 4.95
CA ALA A 157 9.78 7.61 3.54
C ALA A 157 8.97 6.33 3.33
N VAL A 158 7.74 6.47 2.85
CA VAL A 158 6.86 5.35 2.47
C VAL A 158 6.55 5.48 0.98
N ASP A 159 6.78 4.42 0.24
CA ASP A 159 6.40 4.34 -1.18
C ASP A 159 4.87 4.27 -1.31
N ARG A 160 4.28 5.36 -1.82
CA ARG A 160 2.84 5.53 -2.01
C ARG A 160 2.29 4.56 -3.06
N ALA A 161 3.01 4.33 -4.15
CA ALA A 161 2.58 3.44 -5.22
C ALA A 161 2.58 1.98 -4.75
N ALA A 162 3.61 1.60 -3.99
CA ALA A 162 3.66 0.29 -3.33
C ALA A 162 2.50 0.13 -2.34
N LEU A 163 2.21 1.15 -1.52
CA LEU A 163 1.10 1.12 -0.57
C LEU A 163 -0.25 0.92 -1.27
N MET A 164 -0.51 1.69 -2.32
CA MET A 164 -1.74 1.57 -3.11
C MET A 164 -1.87 0.18 -3.74
N GLY A 165 -0.78 -0.35 -4.29
CA GLY A 165 -0.75 -1.68 -4.89
C GLY A 165 -1.01 -2.80 -3.87
N LYS A 166 -0.46 -2.69 -2.65
CA LYS A 166 -0.67 -3.68 -1.58
C LYS A 166 -2.07 -3.64 -1.00
N MET A 167 -2.61 -2.44 -0.79
CA MET A 167 -3.95 -2.22 -0.22
C MET A 167 -5.07 -2.36 -1.27
N GLY A 168 -4.74 -2.43 -2.56
CA GLY A 168 -5.71 -2.56 -3.65
C GLY A 168 -6.55 -1.30 -3.91
N ILE A 169 -6.10 -0.14 -3.44
CA ILE A 169 -6.82 1.15 -3.48
C ILE A 169 -6.45 1.97 -4.72
N THR A 170 -7.37 2.81 -5.18
CA THR A 170 -7.12 3.77 -6.27
C THR A 170 -6.58 5.10 -5.74
N ARG A 171 -5.97 5.87 -6.64
CA ARG A 171 -5.49 7.24 -6.35
C ARG A 171 -6.63 8.12 -5.83
N ALA A 172 -7.78 8.11 -6.50
CA ALA A 172 -8.92 8.94 -6.12
C ALA A 172 -9.42 8.61 -4.71
N GLU A 173 -9.59 7.32 -4.38
CA GLU A 173 -10.01 6.89 -3.04
C GLU A 173 -9.01 7.31 -1.95
N LEU A 174 -7.71 7.21 -2.24
CA LEU A 174 -6.67 7.64 -1.33
C LEU A 174 -6.68 9.16 -1.11
N LEU A 175 -6.82 9.95 -2.19
CA LEU A 175 -6.89 11.41 -2.10
C LEU A 175 -8.13 11.86 -1.33
N THR A 176 -9.30 11.30 -1.62
CA THR A 176 -10.52 11.60 -0.85
C THR A 176 -10.34 11.29 0.64
N ALA A 177 -9.72 10.15 0.97
CA ALA A 177 -9.44 9.82 2.37
C ALA A 177 -8.46 10.82 3.00
N LEU A 178 -7.40 11.21 2.29
CA LEU A 178 -6.43 12.20 2.79
C LEU A 178 -7.09 13.56 3.06
N ASP A 179 -7.91 14.06 2.14
CA ASP A 179 -8.65 15.31 2.32
C ASP A 179 -9.59 15.23 3.53
N ASP A 180 -10.31 14.11 3.70
CA ASP A 180 -11.17 13.87 4.87
C ASP A 180 -10.37 13.90 6.20
N PHE A 181 -9.15 13.35 6.21
CA PHE A 181 -8.28 13.41 7.39
C PHE A 181 -7.74 14.81 7.65
N CYS A 182 -7.36 15.58 6.61
CA CYS A 182 -6.89 16.96 6.78
C CYS A 182 -7.99 17.83 7.42
N VAL A 183 -9.24 17.70 6.97
CA VAL A 183 -10.38 18.46 7.52
C VAL A 183 -10.71 18.04 8.96
N ARG A 184 -10.61 16.76 9.29
CA ARG A 184 -11.08 16.22 10.59
C ARG A 184 -10.00 16.15 11.66
N CYS A 185 -8.73 16.07 11.29
CA CYS A 185 -7.62 15.78 12.20
C CYS A 185 -6.44 16.76 12.08
N GLU A 186 -6.67 17.98 11.57
CA GLU A 186 -5.65 19.03 11.38
C GLU A 186 -4.70 19.20 12.58
N ASP A 187 -5.24 19.20 13.79
CA ASP A 187 -4.51 19.35 15.06
C ASP A 187 -3.50 18.24 15.35
N GLN A 188 -3.77 17.02 14.89
CA GLN A 188 -2.88 15.87 15.05
C GLN A 188 -1.85 15.75 13.92
N LEU A 189 -2.08 16.41 12.79
CA LEU A 189 -1.21 16.41 11.62
C LEU A 189 -0.15 17.52 11.68
N ALA A 190 -0.37 18.56 12.48
CA ALA A 190 0.61 19.61 12.72
C ALA A 190 1.95 19.00 13.18
N PRO A 191 3.08 19.39 12.56
CA PRO A 191 4.39 18.98 13.04
C PRO A 191 4.51 19.47 14.48
N ALA A 192 4.90 18.58 15.39
CA ALA A 192 5.05 18.91 16.80
C ALA A 192 5.97 20.13 16.93
N ALA A 193 5.37 21.32 17.10
CA ALA A 193 6.09 22.52 17.50
C ALA A 193 6.85 22.11 18.75
N THR A 194 8.18 22.18 18.66
CA THR A 194 9.12 21.59 19.60
C THR A 194 8.70 21.95 21.02
N ARG A 195 8.00 21.03 21.69
CA ARG A 195 7.67 21.20 23.11
C ARG A 195 9.01 20.99 23.80
N ARG A 196 9.76 22.07 23.93
CA ARG A 196 11.01 22.18 24.68
C ARG A 196 10.71 21.66 26.08
N GLN A 197 10.96 20.38 26.28
CA GLN A 197 10.93 19.75 27.57
C GLN A 197 12.02 20.44 28.38
N GLY A 198 11.60 21.19 29.39
CA GLY A 198 12.47 21.99 30.24
C GLY A 198 13.64 21.15 30.75
N ARG A 199 14.83 21.47 30.24
CA ARG A 199 16.10 20.87 30.64
C ARG A 199 16.38 21.33 32.07
N ASN A 200 15.98 20.50 33.03
CA ASN A 200 16.23 20.76 34.43
C ASN A 200 17.75 20.71 34.69
N LYS A 201 18.26 21.76 35.35
CA LYS A 201 19.69 22.01 35.60
C LYS A 201 20.27 20.92 36.49
N GLY A 202 21.18 20.11 35.93
CA GLY A 202 22.08 19.20 36.65
C GLY A 202 23.49 19.80 36.72
N LYS A 203 23.91 20.05 37.95
CA LYS A 203 25.11 20.75 38.45
C LYS A 203 26.45 20.15 37.96
N MET A 204 27.44 21.04 37.82
CA MET A 204 28.88 20.81 37.60
C MET A 204 29.50 19.76 38.53
N VAL A 205 30.44 18.96 38.01
CA VAL A 205 31.75 18.68 38.64
C VAL A 205 32.82 18.58 37.54
N SER A 206 33.96 19.20 37.83
CA SER A 206 35.17 19.49 37.05
C SER A 206 36.26 18.40 37.16
N GLY A 207 37.25 18.45 36.24
CA GLY A 207 38.58 17.82 36.34
C GLY A 207 39.06 17.30 34.97
N ASP A 208 39.77 18.09 34.16
CA ASP A 208 41.25 18.23 34.02
C ASP A 208 41.86 17.23 32.99
N ALA A 209 42.30 17.73 31.82
CA ALA A 209 43.70 17.80 31.31
C ALA A 209 44.27 16.42 30.89
N ASP A 210 44.87 16.14 29.73
CA ASP A 210 45.72 16.81 28.72
C ASP A 210 45.44 16.10 27.36
N GLY A 211 45.68 16.59 26.14
CA GLY A 211 46.79 17.35 25.58
C GLY A 211 47.34 16.60 24.35
N GLN A 212 47.59 17.34 23.27
CA GLN A 212 48.44 17.03 22.09
C GLN A 212 47.86 16.47 20.79
N SER A 213 48.61 16.82 19.75
CA SER A 213 48.20 17.26 18.42
C SER A 213 49.07 16.60 17.35
N THR A 214 48.54 16.52 16.12
CA THR A 214 49.24 16.52 14.80
C THR A 214 49.80 15.15 14.28
N PRO A 215 50.24 15.03 12.99
CA PRO A 215 49.43 14.57 11.84
C PRO A 215 50.19 13.57 10.89
N ARG A 216 49.70 13.39 9.65
CA ARG A 216 50.27 12.68 8.44
C ARG A 216 49.73 11.24 8.25
N HIS A 217 49.51 10.68 7.06
CA HIS A 217 50.18 10.83 5.75
C HIS A 217 49.31 10.31 4.58
N ASN A 218 49.52 10.86 3.37
CA ASN A 218 49.00 10.44 2.05
C ASN A 218 49.39 9.01 1.64
N ILE A 219 48.58 8.37 0.77
CA ILE A 219 49.03 7.54 -0.39
C ILE A 219 48.03 7.70 -1.56
N GLU A 220 48.58 7.88 -2.77
CA GLU A 220 47.98 8.11 -4.10
C GLU A 220 47.56 6.81 -4.83
N GLU A 221 46.48 6.90 -5.63
CA GLU A 221 46.17 6.38 -7.02
C GLU A 221 46.64 4.98 -7.53
N PRO A 222 46.33 4.50 -8.78
CA PRO A 222 45.30 4.84 -9.81
C PRO A 222 44.60 3.58 -10.43
N GLY A 223 43.72 3.75 -11.43
CA GLY A 223 43.36 2.68 -12.37
C GLY A 223 42.26 2.99 -13.40
N GLU A 224 42.66 3.47 -14.57
CA GLU A 224 41.87 3.63 -15.82
C GLU A 224 41.28 2.30 -16.35
N ASN A 225 40.17 2.38 -17.10
CA ASN A 225 40.13 1.88 -18.50
C ASN A 225 38.83 2.18 -19.26
N ASP A 226 39.03 2.33 -20.56
CA ASP A 226 38.23 2.93 -21.63
C ASP A 226 36.99 2.17 -22.16
N VAL A 227 36.17 2.97 -22.87
CA VAL A 227 34.99 2.69 -23.70
C VAL A 227 35.36 1.89 -24.99
N PRO A 228 34.41 1.24 -25.72
CA PRO A 228 33.74 1.97 -26.81
C PRO A 228 32.25 1.60 -27.10
N ARG A 229 31.61 2.54 -27.82
CA ARG A 229 30.24 2.65 -28.36
C ARG A 229 29.79 1.50 -29.31
N SER A 230 28.46 1.28 -29.42
CA SER A 230 27.68 1.51 -30.68
C SER A 230 26.23 0.97 -30.66
N SER A 231 25.27 1.89 -30.80
CA SER A 231 24.08 1.89 -31.68
C SER A 231 23.10 0.69 -31.74
N SER A 232 21.85 0.91 -31.31
CA SER A 232 20.65 0.73 -32.17
C SER A 232 19.37 1.31 -31.55
N LYS A 233 18.83 2.33 -32.22
CA LYS A 233 17.55 2.98 -31.98
C LYS A 233 16.38 2.00 -32.20
N ARG A 234 15.48 1.84 -31.22
CA ARG A 234 14.07 1.54 -31.50
C ARG A 234 13.12 1.95 -30.37
N ARG A 235 12.54 3.14 -30.56
CA ARG A 235 11.22 3.61 -30.10
C ARG A 235 10.95 3.57 -28.59
N ARG A 236 11.45 4.60 -27.90
CA ARG A 236 10.87 5.14 -26.66
C ARG A 236 9.42 5.58 -26.97
N ARG A 237 8.45 4.81 -26.48
CA ARG A 237 7.14 5.37 -26.08
C ARG A 237 7.29 5.77 -24.61
N THR A 238 6.85 6.98 -24.33
CA THR A 238 7.11 7.81 -23.16
C THR A 238 6.76 7.10 -21.85
N MET A 239 7.78 6.89 -21.01
CA MET A 239 7.65 6.79 -19.54
C MET A 239 7.70 8.19 -18.90
N ALA A 240 7.35 9.23 -19.65
CA ALA A 240 7.37 10.61 -19.15
C ALA A 240 6.02 10.97 -18.49
N ASP A 241 4.93 10.30 -18.89
CA ASP A 241 3.58 10.67 -18.44
C ASP A 241 3.26 10.16 -17.01
N ASP A 242 4.02 9.20 -16.48
CA ASP A 242 3.83 8.71 -15.10
C ASP A 242 4.65 9.50 -14.06
N TYR A 243 5.71 10.21 -14.45
CA TYR A 243 6.61 10.91 -13.51
C TYR A 243 6.19 12.36 -13.22
N ASP A 244 5.54 13.05 -14.17
CA ASP A 244 5.02 14.41 -13.95
C ASP A 244 3.83 14.42 -12.96
N ASP A 245 3.16 13.29 -12.80
CA ASP A 245 1.94 13.15 -12.00
C ASP A 245 2.22 12.92 -10.50
N ASP A 246 3.38 12.33 -10.15
CA ASP A 246 3.85 12.16 -8.77
C ASP A 246 4.24 13.51 -8.15
N GLU A 247 4.87 14.41 -8.91
CA GLU A 247 5.22 15.75 -8.44
C GLU A 247 3.97 16.63 -8.23
N ALA A 248 2.97 16.50 -9.11
CA ALA A 248 1.67 17.15 -8.94
C ALA A 248 0.90 16.63 -7.71
N MET A 249 1.02 15.33 -7.41
CA MET A 249 0.42 14.73 -6.21
C MET A 249 1.16 15.14 -4.93
N GLN A 250 2.49 15.29 -4.99
CA GLN A 250 3.28 15.86 -3.91
C GLN A 250 2.81 17.29 -3.61
N ARG A 251 2.65 18.12 -4.65
CA ARG A 251 2.12 19.49 -4.53
C ARG A 251 0.70 19.54 -3.95
N TYR A 252 -0.21 18.64 -4.37
CA TYR A 252 -1.58 18.59 -3.84
C TYR A 252 -1.62 18.16 -2.37
N SER A 253 -0.87 17.13 -2.00
CA SER A 253 -0.75 16.66 -0.60
C SER A 253 0.08 17.58 0.31
N ASP A 254 0.90 18.46 -0.27
CA ASP A 254 1.61 19.53 0.44
C ASP A 254 0.78 20.82 0.55
N HIS A 255 -0.16 21.08 -0.37
CA HIS A 255 -1.09 22.22 -0.29
C HIS A 255 -2.34 21.94 0.55
N SER A 256 -2.86 20.71 0.58
CA SER A 256 -4.09 20.38 1.33
C SER A 256 -3.89 20.24 2.85
N CYS A 257 -2.64 20.17 3.32
CA CYS A 257 -2.32 19.84 4.71
C CYS A 257 -1.11 20.65 5.24
N GLY A 258 -0.88 21.85 4.68
CA GLY A 258 0.20 22.78 5.03
C GLY A 258 -0.32 24.01 5.75
#